data_AF-A0AAV1C8R5-F1
#
_entry.id   AF-A0AAV1C8R5-F1
#
_cell.length_a   1.000
_cell.length_b   1.000
_cell.length_c   1.000
_cell.angle_alpha   90.00
_cell.angle_beta   90.00
_cell.angle_gamma   90.00
#
_symmetry.space_group_name_H-M   'P 1'
#
loop_
_entity.id
_entity.type
_entity.pdbx_description
1 polymer ?
#
loop_
_entity_poly.entity_id
_entity_poly.type
_entity_poly.pdbx_seq_one_letter_code
_entity_poly.pdbx_strand_id
1 'polypeptide(L)'
;MESLKKLCEAPSFGEGLQSVMSLVMLEWVDVEAKFKQVEGVYHECLEELESKEKHLKGVEESVRKGFCEEFDSRRRWIEAGLKRLDEKGLSLQGFLRKIEVEKVSFEEMEESTGKQMKNLLLMEGEIQGALELKLSQVEKSQIQLDFMETAMRIREANTVSKEKNLSKTEGILERRRNEIDSEEEDMKRRNSLEQSTPEADPMSPTKSAEVRRVGSKRDCPDGQERIIMEENRCKHAKGNSCNFDERMRRFEAQDVQESGANNTSQAQLPDDIIVFDTCLTSVEKGNPARTINFGETWACFDANDDLPRTYFQVVNYVEEDGQVMLEAARLEPFPVYEGDKEWIDAGLPVTCGMFQRGETSVESPAIFSHRIICKREHPCVILPSEGETWAIYKDWDITKWLHGDREYDIVEILKIIREGPSSPSWRVRVGYLDRIIGSENLFKRRSKNNGDEDSTSELPSTSIYRFSHKVPYVDGGGTDSIFELDPKCF
;
A
#
# COMPACT_ATOMS: atom_id res chain seq x y z
N MET A 1 23.45 101.24 44.42
CA MET A 1 22.81 102.13 43.42
C MET A 1 22.19 103.38 44.05
N GLU A 2 21.07 103.28 44.77
CA GLU A 2 20.31 104.47 45.20
C GLU A 2 21.05 105.41 46.16
N SER A 3 21.86 104.86 47.07
CA SER A 3 22.77 105.63 47.94
C SER A 3 23.95 106.29 47.19
N LEU A 4 24.34 105.78 46.02
CA LEU A 4 25.40 106.37 45.18
C LEU A 4 24.86 107.47 44.28
N LYS A 5 23.65 107.32 43.72
CA LYS A 5 22.94 108.41 43.01
C LYS A 5 22.82 109.66 43.89
N LYS A 6 22.40 109.50 45.15
CA LYS A 6 22.32 110.59 46.14
C LYS A 6 23.66 111.25 46.45
N LEU A 7 24.80 110.58 46.22
CA LEU A 7 26.13 111.17 46.42
C LEU A 7 26.53 112.10 45.26
N CYS A 8 26.10 111.80 44.03
CA CYS A 8 26.40 112.61 42.85
C CYS A 8 25.60 113.94 42.77
N GLU A 9 24.54 114.07 43.56
CA GLU A 9 23.65 115.26 43.58
C GLU A 9 24.08 116.31 44.63
N ALA A 10 25.14 116.05 45.42
CA ALA A 10 25.62 116.96 46.46
C ALA A 10 26.47 118.11 45.87
N PRO A 11 26.13 119.40 46.13
CA PRO A 11 26.74 120.56 45.46
C PRO A 11 28.17 120.92 45.91
N SER A 12 28.86 120.03 46.64
CA SER A 12 30.24 120.23 47.14
C SER A 12 31.25 119.21 46.59
N PHE A 13 30.88 118.46 45.55
CA PHE A 13 31.74 117.47 44.90
C PHE A 13 32.32 118.03 43.60
N GLY A 14 33.66 117.97 43.44
CA GLY A 14 34.34 118.53 42.26
C GLY A 14 34.10 117.74 40.98
N GLU A 15 34.00 118.45 39.84
CA GLU A 15 33.62 117.93 38.51
C GLU A 15 34.41 116.65 38.11
N GLY A 16 35.70 116.58 38.44
CA GLY A 16 36.54 115.42 38.16
C GLY A 16 36.08 114.12 38.84
N LEU A 17 35.62 114.17 40.10
CA LEU A 17 35.07 112.98 40.77
C LEU A 17 33.70 112.61 40.22
N GLN A 18 32.89 113.59 39.83
CA GLN A 18 31.56 113.36 39.26
C GLN A 18 31.67 112.64 37.90
N SER A 19 32.67 112.99 37.09
CA SER A 19 33.00 112.30 35.84
C SER A 19 33.46 110.85 36.08
N VAL A 20 34.37 110.61 37.03
CA VAL A 20 34.86 109.24 37.34
C VAL A 20 33.73 108.37 37.89
N MET A 21 32.89 108.90 38.79
CA MET A 21 31.74 108.17 39.32
C MET A 21 30.71 107.84 38.23
N SER A 22 30.51 108.74 37.25
CA SER A 22 29.63 108.49 36.10
C SER A 22 30.18 107.37 35.21
N LEU A 23 31.49 107.31 35.00
CA LEU A 23 32.15 106.24 34.24
C LEU A 23 31.97 104.87 34.92
N VAL A 24 32.22 104.81 36.24
CA VAL A 24 32.05 103.59 37.06
C VAL A 24 30.60 103.12 37.06
N MET A 25 29.63 104.03 37.10
CA MET A 25 28.20 103.69 37.02
C MET A 25 27.80 103.15 35.64
N LEU A 26 28.43 103.64 34.56
CA LEU A 26 28.25 103.10 33.20
C LEU A 26 28.82 101.69 33.05
N GLU A 27 30.05 101.45 33.53
CA GLU A 27 30.65 100.12 33.57
C GLU A 27 29.83 99.14 34.43
N TRP A 28 29.30 99.60 35.57
CA TRP A 28 28.44 98.77 36.42
C TRP A 28 27.14 98.36 35.71
N VAL A 29 26.52 99.26 34.95
CA VAL A 29 25.30 98.94 34.18
C VAL A 29 25.58 97.91 33.08
N ASP A 30 26.73 97.97 32.43
CA ASP A 30 27.16 96.96 31.44
C ASP A 30 27.45 95.59 32.10
N VAL A 31 28.07 95.57 33.29
CA VAL A 31 28.25 94.35 34.09
C VAL A 31 26.90 93.77 34.54
N GLU A 32 25.95 94.60 34.99
CA GLU A 32 24.61 94.16 35.42
C GLU A 32 23.79 93.62 34.24
N ALA A 33 23.93 94.22 33.04
CA ALA A 33 23.32 93.72 31.81
C ALA A 33 23.90 92.35 31.41
N LYS A 34 25.23 92.19 31.45
CA LYS A 34 25.91 90.91 31.21
C LYS A 34 25.52 89.84 32.23
N PHE A 35 25.37 90.20 33.50
CA PHE A 35 24.93 89.28 34.55
C PHE A 35 23.51 88.77 34.27
N LYS A 36 22.57 89.65 33.92
CA LYS A 36 21.19 89.26 33.54
C LYS A 36 21.15 88.41 32.27
N GLN A 37 22.02 88.67 31.30
CA GLN A 37 22.14 87.83 30.11
C GLN A 37 22.61 86.41 30.46
N VAL A 38 23.63 86.31 31.32
CA VAL A 38 24.14 85.02 31.82
C VAL A 38 23.09 84.28 32.65
N GLU A 39 22.39 84.99 33.54
CA GLU A 39 21.27 84.44 34.34
C GLU A 39 20.14 83.91 33.45
N GLY A 40 19.77 84.61 32.38
CA GLY A 40 18.80 84.15 31.40
C GLY A 40 19.22 82.86 30.67
N VAL A 41 20.48 82.78 30.22
CA VAL A 41 21.03 81.56 29.59
C VAL A 41 21.05 80.39 30.57
N TYR A 42 21.40 80.63 31.84
CA TYR A 42 21.32 79.59 32.88
C TYR A 42 19.88 79.10 33.11
N HIS A 43 18.90 80.00 33.10
CA HIS A 43 17.50 79.63 33.29
C HIS A 43 16.97 78.79 32.12
N GLU A 44 17.25 79.19 30.88
CA GLU A 44 16.88 78.46 29.66
C GLU A 44 17.50 77.04 29.63
N CYS A 45 18.79 76.91 29.97
CA CYS A 45 19.43 75.59 30.12
C CYS A 45 18.80 74.73 31.23
N LEU A 46 18.29 75.34 32.31
CA LEU A 46 17.69 74.62 33.43
C LEU A 46 16.29 74.09 33.07
N GLU A 47 15.48 74.90 32.38
CA GLU A 47 14.20 74.46 31.79
C GLU A 47 14.40 73.34 30.74
N GLU A 48 15.42 73.46 29.89
CA GLU A 48 15.76 72.42 28.90
C GLU A 48 16.17 71.10 29.58
N LEU A 49 16.95 71.16 30.66
CA LEU A 49 17.35 69.99 31.45
C LEU A 49 16.16 69.34 32.16
N GLU A 50 15.26 70.11 32.78
CA GLU A 50 14.03 69.58 33.37
C GLU A 50 13.12 68.91 32.32
N SER A 51 13.02 69.50 31.12
CA SER A 51 12.26 68.95 30.00
C SER A 51 12.85 67.61 29.55
N LYS A 52 14.18 67.54 29.39
CA LYS A 52 14.91 66.31 29.06
C LYS A 52 14.78 65.23 30.15
N GLU A 53 14.82 65.59 31.43
CA GLU A 53 14.61 64.65 32.53
C GLU A 53 13.19 64.05 32.51
N LYS A 54 12.17 64.88 32.29
CA LYS A 54 10.77 64.43 32.15
C LYS A 54 10.61 63.47 30.95
N HIS A 55 11.23 63.78 29.81
CA HIS A 55 11.22 62.90 28.64
C HIS A 55 11.91 61.55 28.92
N LEU A 56 13.09 61.55 29.54
CA LEU A 56 13.82 60.33 29.89
C LEU A 56 13.01 59.40 30.81
N LYS A 57 12.34 59.94 31.84
CA LYS A 57 11.45 59.15 32.72
C LYS A 57 10.27 58.54 31.95
N GLY A 58 9.69 59.27 31.01
CA GLY A 58 8.63 58.75 30.13
C GLY A 58 9.11 57.59 29.23
N VAL A 59 10.32 57.69 28.67
CA VAL A 59 10.95 56.62 27.89
C VAL A 59 11.24 55.39 28.75
N GLU A 60 11.81 55.57 29.95
CA GLU A 60 12.08 54.49 30.90
C GLU A 60 10.80 53.72 31.28
N GLU A 61 9.72 54.44 31.59
CA GLU A 61 8.42 53.82 31.90
C GLU A 61 7.81 53.11 30.69
N SER A 62 7.91 53.68 29.49
CA SER A 62 7.42 53.05 28.26
C SER A 62 8.18 51.75 27.94
N VAL A 63 9.51 51.74 28.11
CA VAL A 63 10.36 50.55 27.91
C VAL A 63 10.02 49.48 28.93
N ARG A 64 9.93 49.85 30.23
CA ARG A 64 9.55 48.95 31.32
C ARG A 64 8.19 48.29 31.05
N LYS A 65 7.20 49.06 30.62
CA LYS A 65 5.85 48.57 30.31
C LYS A 65 5.85 47.62 29.12
N GLY A 66 6.50 47.99 28.01
CA GLY A 66 6.59 47.16 26.81
C GLY A 66 7.19 45.78 27.08
N PHE A 67 8.32 45.72 27.80
CA PHE A 67 8.92 44.45 28.20
C PHE A 67 7.97 43.60 29.08
N CYS A 68 7.33 44.19 30.09
CA CYS A 68 6.39 43.44 30.94
C CYS A 68 5.20 42.87 30.15
N GLU A 69 4.61 43.65 29.24
CA GLU A 69 3.44 43.22 28.44
C GLU A 69 3.80 42.10 27.43
N GLU A 70 5.00 42.14 26.85
CA GLU A 70 5.51 41.06 25.98
C GLU A 70 5.77 39.77 26.78
N PHE A 71 6.52 39.86 27.89
CA PHE A 71 6.81 38.70 28.75
C PHE A 71 5.53 38.07 29.32
N ASP A 72 4.55 38.87 29.76
CA ASP A 72 3.27 38.36 30.25
C ASP A 72 2.44 37.69 29.15
N SER A 73 2.51 38.20 27.91
CA SER A 73 1.81 37.60 26.79
C SER A 73 2.45 36.28 26.38
N ARG A 74 3.79 36.20 26.39
CA ARG A 74 4.53 34.96 26.15
C ARG A 74 4.33 33.92 27.25
N ARG A 75 4.29 34.34 28.52
CA ARG A 75 3.92 33.50 29.68
C ARG A 75 2.52 32.91 29.52
N ARG A 76 1.51 33.74 29.26
CA ARG A 76 0.12 33.29 29.02
C ARG A 76 0.02 32.31 27.85
N TRP A 77 0.79 32.50 26.79
CA TRP A 77 0.85 31.57 25.65
C TRP A 77 1.44 30.21 26.04
N ILE A 78 2.52 30.19 26.84
CA ILE A 78 3.14 28.96 27.35
C ILE A 78 2.18 28.22 28.31
N GLU A 79 1.54 28.94 29.24
CA GLU A 79 0.54 28.36 30.16
C GLU A 79 -0.63 27.73 29.42
N ALA A 80 -1.15 28.39 28.37
CA ALA A 80 -2.17 27.83 27.49
C ALA A 80 -1.66 26.63 26.67
N GLY A 81 -0.38 26.61 26.29
CA GLY A 81 0.27 25.48 25.63
C GLY A 81 0.36 24.25 26.52
N LEU A 82 0.81 24.43 27.77
CA LEU A 82 0.87 23.36 28.78
C LEU A 82 -0.51 22.77 29.04
N LYS A 83 -1.55 23.61 29.21
CA LYS A 83 -2.93 23.13 29.40
C LYS A 83 -3.42 22.24 28.24
N ARG A 84 -3.13 22.62 26.98
CA ARG A 84 -3.48 21.80 25.81
C ARG A 84 -2.71 20.46 25.78
N LEU A 85 -1.49 20.42 26.29
CA LEU A 85 -0.72 19.18 26.42
C LEU A 85 -1.30 18.26 27.50
N ASP A 86 -1.69 18.79 28.65
CA ASP A 86 -2.38 18.02 29.72
C ASP A 86 -3.71 17.43 29.22
N GLU A 87 -4.51 18.22 28.51
CA GLU A 87 -5.78 17.78 27.89
C GLU A 87 -5.54 16.63 26.87
N LYS A 88 -4.50 16.74 26.03
CA LYS A 88 -4.08 15.65 25.12
C LYS A 88 -3.58 14.42 25.89
N GLY A 89 -2.81 14.59 26.96
CA GLY A 89 -2.33 13.50 27.82
C GLY A 89 -3.46 12.71 28.46
N LEU A 90 -4.49 13.38 28.98
CA LEU A 90 -5.70 12.75 29.50
C LEU A 90 -6.49 12.00 28.42
N SER A 91 -6.56 12.55 27.20
CA SER A 91 -7.18 11.88 26.04
C SER A 91 -6.43 10.59 25.68
N LEU A 92 -5.10 10.63 25.58
CA LEU A 92 -4.25 9.45 25.35
C LEU A 92 -4.41 8.39 26.46
N GLN A 93 -4.49 8.80 27.73
CA GLN A 93 -4.78 7.89 28.84
C GLN A 93 -6.21 7.29 28.76
N GLY A 94 -7.13 7.97 28.09
CA GLY A 94 -8.44 7.43 27.72
C GLY A 94 -8.36 6.36 26.65
N PHE A 95 -7.60 6.60 25.57
CA PHE A 95 -7.37 5.63 24.50
C PHE A 95 -6.63 4.38 24.99
N LEU A 96 -5.55 4.53 25.77
CA LEU A 96 -4.81 3.40 26.35
C LEU A 96 -5.71 2.48 27.17
N ARG A 97 -6.63 3.03 27.97
CA ARG A 97 -7.61 2.23 28.73
C ARG A 97 -8.61 1.49 27.84
N LYS A 98 -8.99 2.03 26.67
CA LYS A 98 -9.83 1.30 25.70
C LYS A 98 -9.08 0.13 25.10
N ILE A 99 -7.84 0.36 24.65
CA ILE A 99 -6.96 -0.67 24.09
C ILE A 99 -6.73 -1.80 25.10
N GLU A 100 -6.53 -1.48 26.39
CA GLU A 100 -6.37 -2.49 27.45
C GLU A 100 -7.62 -3.36 27.62
N VAL A 101 -8.83 -2.77 27.55
CA VAL A 101 -10.10 -3.51 27.64
C VAL A 101 -10.35 -4.38 26.40
N GLU A 102 -10.10 -3.84 25.20
CA GLU A 102 -10.22 -4.57 23.94
C GLU A 102 -9.24 -5.74 23.86
N LYS A 103 -8.01 -5.55 24.36
CA LYS A 103 -7.00 -6.61 24.47
C LYS A 103 -7.48 -7.78 25.34
N VAL A 104 -8.03 -7.50 26.52
CA VAL A 104 -8.60 -8.56 27.39
C VAL A 104 -9.75 -9.29 26.69
N SER A 105 -10.64 -8.54 26.00
CA SER A 105 -11.72 -9.15 25.21
C SER A 105 -11.21 -10.01 24.05
N PHE A 106 -10.06 -9.68 23.46
CA PHE A 106 -9.43 -10.47 22.41
C PHE A 106 -8.80 -11.76 22.97
N GLU A 107 -8.12 -11.68 24.11
CA GLU A 107 -7.56 -12.86 24.82
C GLU A 107 -8.66 -13.88 25.19
N GLU A 108 -9.84 -13.42 25.66
CA GLU A 108 -11.00 -14.28 25.91
C GLU A 108 -11.56 -14.93 24.63
N MET A 109 -11.56 -14.20 23.51
CA MET A 109 -11.99 -14.70 22.21
C MET A 109 -11.02 -15.76 21.66
N GLU A 110 -9.70 -15.54 21.81
CA GLU A 110 -8.67 -16.50 21.44
C GLU A 110 -8.78 -17.81 22.26
N GLU A 111 -9.01 -17.72 23.57
CA GLU A 111 -9.21 -18.91 24.41
C GLU A 111 -10.48 -19.69 24.01
N SER A 112 -11.57 -18.97 23.70
CA SER A 112 -12.85 -19.55 23.26
C SER A 112 -12.73 -20.26 21.91
N THR A 113 -12.13 -19.60 20.92
CA THR A 113 -11.89 -20.17 19.58
C THR A 113 -10.89 -21.33 19.63
N GLY A 114 -9.84 -21.25 20.46
CA GLY A 114 -8.92 -22.36 20.71
C GLY A 114 -9.61 -23.60 21.29
N LYS A 115 -10.55 -23.43 22.21
CA LYS A 115 -11.40 -24.53 22.73
C LYS A 115 -12.27 -25.14 21.63
N GLN A 116 -12.89 -24.32 20.77
CA GLN A 116 -13.69 -24.80 19.63
C GLN A 116 -12.84 -25.59 18.62
N MET A 117 -11.68 -25.06 18.23
CA MET A 117 -10.75 -25.70 17.30
C MET A 117 -10.30 -27.08 17.80
N LYS A 118 -10.01 -27.20 19.11
CA LYS A 118 -9.63 -28.47 19.74
C LYS A 118 -10.77 -29.50 19.73
N ASN A 119 -12.02 -29.07 19.89
CA ASN A 119 -13.19 -29.95 19.79
C ASN A 119 -13.42 -30.41 18.35
N LEU A 120 -13.23 -29.54 17.35
CA LEU A 120 -13.35 -29.92 15.92
C LEU A 120 -12.29 -30.95 15.53
N LEU A 121 -11.03 -30.76 15.94
CA LEU A 121 -9.94 -31.74 15.72
C LEU A 121 -10.23 -33.11 16.36
N LEU A 122 -10.91 -33.13 17.51
CA LEU A 122 -11.34 -34.39 18.14
C LEU A 122 -12.42 -35.09 17.32
N MET A 123 -13.44 -34.35 16.87
CA MET A 123 -14.51 -34.89 16.00
C MET A 123 -13.96 -35.37 14.65
N GLU A 124 -13.01 -34.66 14.06
CA GLU A 124 -12.33 -35.07 12.82
C GLU A 124 -11.64 -36.43 13.00
N GLY A 125 -10.91 -36.62 14.11
CA GLY A 125 -10.29 -37.91 14.45
C GLY A 125 -11.30 -39.04 14.67
N GLU A 126 -12.43 -38.77 15.32
CA GLU A 126 -13.52 -39.74 15.49
C GLU A 126 -14.15 -40.15 14.14
N ILE A 127 -14.41 -39.17 13.26
CA ILE A 127 -14.94 -39.40 11.92
C ILE A 127 -13.96 -40.20 11.07
N GLN A 128 -12.67 -39.86 11.10
CA GLN A 128 -11.64 -40.57 10.34
C GLN A 128 -11.52 -42.02 10.81
N GLY A 129 -11.49 -42.28 12.12
CA GLY A 129 -11.47 -43.64 12.67
C GLY A 129 -12.71 -44.46 12.28
N ALA A 130 -13.90 -43.83 12.28
CA ALA A 130 -15.13 -44.47 11.82
C ALA A 130 -15.09 -44.80 10.31
N LEU A 131 -14.49 -43.93 9.49
CA LEU A 131 -14.30 -44.14 8.05
C LEU A 131 -13.37 -45.32 7.78
N GLU A 132 -12.21 -45.39 8.46
CA GLU A 132 -11.24 -46.49 8.33
C GLU A 132 -11.86 -47.85 8.70
N LEU A 133 -12.64 -47.91 9.79
CA LEU A 133 -13.39 -49.12 10.17
C LEU A 133 -14.41 -49.53 9.10
N LYS A 134 -15.08 -48.57 8.45
CA LYS A 134 -16.04 -48.85 7.37
C LYS A 134 -15.36 -49.33 6.10
N LEU A 135 -14.23 -48.72 5.72
CA LEU A 135 -13.41 -49.18 4.59
C LEU A 135 -12.97 -50.64 4.80
N SER A 136 -12.41 -50.97 5.97
CA SER A 136 -12.02 -52.36 6.30
C SER A 136 -13.21 -53.34 6.27
N GLN A 137 -14.41 -52.90 6.64
CA GLN A 137 -15.63 -53.72 6.55
C GLN A 137 -16.05 -53.98 5.09
N VAL A 138 -15.91 -52.97 4.22
CA VAL A 138 -16.19 -53.08 2.79
C VAL A 138 -15.17 -54.00 2.11
N GLU A 139 -13.87 -53.84 2.37
CA GLU A 139 -12.81 -54.71 1.82
C GLU A 139 -13.04 -56.19 2.16
N LYS A 140 -13.36 -56.51 3.42
CA LYS A 140 -13.69 -57.89 3.84
C LYS A 140 -14.92 -58.44 3.11
N SER A 141 -15.92 -57.59 2.88
CA SER A 141 -17.13 -57.97 2.15
C SER A 141 -16.85 -58.21 0.67
N GLN A 142 -15.97 -57.40 0.05
CA GLN A 142 -15.53 -57.59 -1.33
C GLN A 142 -14.80 -58.93 -1.51
N ILE A 143 -13.81 -59.23 -0.65
CA ILE A 143 -13.09 -60.51 -0.67
C ILE A 143 -14.05 -61.71 -0.56
N GLN A 144 -15.09 -61.60 0.27
CA GLN A 144 -16.11 -62.65 0.40
C GLN A 144 -16.97 -62.79 -0.88
N LEU A 145 -17.32 -61.68 -1.53
CA LEU A 145 -18.04 -61.69 -2.81
C LEU A 145 -17.20 -62.30 -3.93
N ASP A 146 -15.93 -61.93 -4.06
CA ASP A 146 -15.00 -62.46 -5.06
C ASP A 146 -14.83 -63.98 -4.92
N PHE A 147 -14.77 -64.47 -3.67
CA PHE A 147 -14.74 -65.90 -3.36
C PHE A 147 -16.05 -66.59 -3.76
N MET A 148 -17.20 -65.99 -3.44
CA MET A 148 -18.52 -66.53 -3.83
C MET A 148 -18.71 -66.57 -5.35
N GLU A 149 -18.30 -65.52 -6.07
CA GLU A 149 -18.35 -65.48 -7.53
C GLU A 149 -17.48 -66.58 -8.15
N THR A 150 -16.25 -66.72 -7.67
CA THR A 150 -15.34 -67.78 -8.12
C THR A 150 -15.92 -69.17 -7.87
N ALA A 151 -16.55 -69.38 -6.70
CA ALA A 151 -17.25 -70.63 -6.39
C ALA A 151 -18.47 -70.89 -7.29
N MET A 152 -19.21 -69.86 -7.71
CA MET A 152 -20.32 -69.99 -8.67
C MET A 152 -19.82 -70.36 -10.06
N ARG A 153 -18.80 -69.67 -10.60
CA ARG A 153 -18.18 -69.98 -11.89
C ARG A 153 -17.69 -71.45 -11.96
N ILE A 154 -17.13 -71.97 -10.86
CA ILE A 154 -16.74 -73.38 -10.75
C ILE A 154 -17.95 -74.33 -10.78
N ARG A 155 -19.07 -73.99 -10.11
CA ARG A 155 -20.30 -74.80 -10.17
C ARG A 155 -20.91 -74.82 -11.57
N GLU A 156 -20.95 -73.67 -12.25
CA GLU A 156 -21.46 -73.53 -13.62
C GLU A 156 -20.66 -74.38 -14.61
N ALA A 157 -19.33 -74.32 -14.56
CA ALA A 157 -18.46 -75.16 -15.40
C ALA A 157 -18.68 -76.66 -15.15
N ASN A 158 -18.94 -77.05 -13.90
CA ASN A 158 -19.29 -78.42 -13.53
C ASN A 158 -20.69 -78.83 -14.03
N THR A 159 -21.70 -77.96 -13.99
CA THR A 159 -23.03 -78.26 -14.53
C THR A 159 -23.00 -78.41 -16.05
N VAL A 160 -22.33 -77.50 -16.77
CA VAL A 160 -22.13 -77.60 -18.23
C VAL A 160 -21.39 -78.89 -18.61
N SER A 161 -20.40 -79.29 -17.82
CA SER A 161 -19.67 -80.57 -18.04
C SER A 161 -20.57 -81.80 -17.81
N LYS A 162 -21.47 -81.77 -16.82
CA LYS A 162 -22.46 -82.84 -16.59
C LYS A 162 -23.48 -82.92 -17.72
N GLU A 163 -24.02 -81.78 -18.16
CA GLU A 163 -24.97 -81.68 -19.27
C GLU A 163 -24.38 -82.22 -20.57
N LYS A 164 -23.14 -81.83 -20.90
CA LYS A 164 -22.40 -82.38 -22.06
C LYS A 164 -22.20 -83.89 -21.98
N ASN A 165 -22.07 -84.47 -20.79
CA ASN A 165 -21.98 -85.91 -20.61
C ASN A 165 -23.36 -86.59 -20.71
N LEU A 166 -24.43 -85.98 -20.19
CA LEU A 166 -25.79 -86.46 -20.34
C LEU A 166 -26.23 -86.50 -21.82
N SER A 167 -25.99 -85.42 -22.57
CA SER A 167 -26.26 -85.36 -24.02
C SER A 167 -25.51 -86.44 -24.81
N LYS A 168 -24.25 -86.74 -24.45
CA LYS A 168 -23.52 -87.88 -25.03
C LYS A 168 -24.17 -89.22 -24.72
N THR A 169 -24.63 -89.44 -23.48
CA THR A 169 -25.30 -90.70 -23.11
C THR A 169 -26.67 -90.85 -23.77
N GLU A 170 -27.44 -89.77 -23.87
CA GLU A 170 -28.71 -89.71 -24.59
C GLU A 170 -28.51 -90.06 -26.07
N GLY A 171 -27.54 -89.43 -26.73
CA GLY A 171 -27.18 -89.76 -28.11
C GLY A 171 -26.57 -91.15 -28.32
N ILE A 172 -26.22 -91.90 -27.27
CA ILE A 172 -25.88 -93.34 -27.32
C ILE A 172 -27.15 -94.20 -27.17
N LEU A 173 -28.03 -93.82 -26.24
CA LEU A 173 -29.30 -94.52 -26.02
C LEU A 173 -30.23 -94.41 -27.22
N GLU A 174 -30.28 -93.25 -27.89
CA GLU A 174 -31.10 -93.06 -29.09
C GLU A 174 -30.62 -93.93 -30.27
N ARG A 175 -29.29 -94.09 -30.42
CA ARG A 175 -28.72 -95.05 -31.39
C ARG A 175 -29.11 -96.48 -31.06
N ARG A 176 -29.02 -96.89 -29.80
CA ARG A 176 -29.46 -98.22 -29.36
C ARG A 176 -30.97 -98.45 -29.54
N ARG A 177 -31.81 -97.43 -29.36
CA ARG A 177 -33.24 -97.51 -29.67
C ARG A 177 -33.45 -97.80 -31.15
N ASN A 178 -32.85 -96.99 -32.03
CA ASN A 178 -32.95 -97.18 -33.48
C ASN A 178 -32.37 -98.53 -33.95
N GLU A 179 -31.31 -99.04 -33.29
CA GLU A 179 -30.78 -100.39 -33.51
C GLU A 179 -31.82 -101.47 -33.15
N ILE A 180 -32.45 -101.38 -31.97
CA ILE A 180 -33.50 -102.32 -31.53
C ILE A 180 -34.74 -102.26 -32.43
N ASP A 181 -35.20 -101.06 -32.79
CA ASP A 181 -36.35 -100.87 -33.69
C ASP A 181 -36.07 -101.48 -35.08
N SER A 182 -34.83 -101.33 -35.58
CA SER A 182 -34.38 -101.97 -36.82
C SER A 182 -34.29 -103.49 -36.71
N GLU A 183 -33.81 -104.02 -35.57
CA GLU A 183 -33.77 -105.47 -35.30
C GLU A 183 -35.17 -106.08 -35.18
N GLU A 184 -36.13 -105.35 -34.62
CA GLU A 184 -37.53 -105.79 -34.51
C GLU A 184 -38.21 -105.83 -35.90
N GLU A 185 -38.00 -104.81 -36.74
CA GLU A 185 -38.48 -104.81 -38.13
C GLU A 185 -37.81 -105.90 -38.98
N ASP A 186 -36.51 -106.15 -38.79
CA ASP A 186 -35.81 -107.28 -39.42
C ASP A 186 -36.33 -108.64 -38.92
N MET A 187 -36.72 -108.75 -37.64
CA MET A 187 -37.33 -109.96 -37.09
C MET A 187 -38.72 -110.20 -37.68
N LYS A 188 -39.53 -109.15 -37.85
CA LYS A 188 -40.82 -109.23 -38.58
C LYS A 188 -40.61 -109.65 -40.04
N ARG A 189 -39.58 -109.11 -40.71
CA ARG A 189 -39.20 -109.50 -42.08
C ARG A 189 -38.75 -110.96 -42.16
N ARG A 190 -37.97 -111.47 -41.20
CA ARG A 190 -37.56 -112.89 -41.16
C ARG A 190 -38.73 -113.84 -40.90
N ASN A 191 -39.63 -113.52 -39.97
CA ASN A 191 -40.86 -114.29 -39.77
C ASN A 191 -41.79 -114.27 -41.00
N SER A 192 -41.65 -113.27 -41.89
CA SER A 192 -42.34 -113.21 -43.18
C SER A 192 -41.65 -114.02 -44.29
N LEU A 193 -40.43 -114.55 -44.04
CA LEU A 193 -39.59 -115.24 -45.01
C LEU A 193 -39.34 -116.72 -44.71
N GLU A 194 -39.94 -117.30 -43.66
CA GLU A 194 -39.93 -118.75 -43.40
C GLU A 194 -40.91 -119.55 -44.31
N GLN A 195 -41.20 -119.03 -45.51
CA GLN A 195 -41.75 -119.81 -46.62
C GLN A 195 -40.83 -119.70 -47.84
N SER A 196 -40.31 -120.86 -48.27
CA SER A 196 -39.46 -121.13 -49.44
C SER A 196 -37.95 -120.84 -49.35
N THR A 197 -37.19 -121.94 -49.48
CA THR A 197 -35.84 -122.06 -50.05
C THR A 197 -35.98 -122.59 -51.50
N PRO A 198 -34.93 -122.75 -52.37
CA PRO A 198 -33.48 -122.68 -52.12
C PRO A 198 -32.61 -122.00 -53.24
N GLU A 199 -31.28 -122.22 -53.13
CA GLU A 199 -30.23 -122.36 -54.19
C GLU A 199 -29.29 -121.19 -54.66
N ALA A 200 -27.98 -121.44 -54.38
CA ALA A 200 -26.81 -121.42 -55.29
C ALA A 200 -26.09 -120.13 -55.78
N ASP A 201 -24.99 -119.80 -55.07
CA ASP A 201 -23.59 -119.74 -55.59
C ASP A 201 -23.12 -118.52 -56.48
N PRO A 202 -21.82 -118.37 -56.87
CA PRO A 202 -20.93 -117.38 -56.24
C PRO A 202 -20.23 -116.37 -57.21
N MET A 203 -19.42 -115.40 -56.70
CA MET A 203 -18.09 -114.94 -57.24
C MET A 203 -17.61 -113.51 -56.88
N SER A 204 -16.46 -113.43 -56.18
CA SER A 204 -15.27 -112.58 -56.49
C SER A 204 -15.24 -111.02 -56.31
N PRO A 205 -14.04 -110.36 -56.29
CA PRO A 205 -13.85 -108.99 -55.76
C PRO A 205 -13.12 -107.94 -56.66
N THR A 206 -13.28 -106.65 -56.35
CA THR A 206 -12.40 -105.49 -56.72
C THR A 206 -12.79 -104.28 -55.84
N LYS A 207 -11.91 -103.51 -55.16
CA LYS A 207 -10.76 -102.63 -55.52
C LYS A 207 -11.10 -101.20 -56.00
N SER A 208 -10.34 -100.24 -55.43
CA SER A 208 -10.10 -98.84 -55.85
C SER A 208 -11.26 -97.84 -55.65
N ALA A 209 -11.14 -96.65 -55.01
CA ALA A 209 -10.10 -95.60 -54.85
C ALA A 209 -10.27 -94.41 -55.82
N GLU A 210 -10.36 -93.19 -55.26
CA GLU A 210 -9.97 -91.84 -55.78
C GLU A 210 -10.37 -90.85 -54.63
N VAL A 211 -9.58 -90.00 -53.97
CA VAL A 211 -8.45 -89.10 -54.28
C VAL A 211 -8.85 -87.75 -54.93
N ARG A 212 -8.77 -86.63 -54.17
CA ARG A 212 -8.17 -85.31 -54.52
C ARG A 212 -8.38 -84.31 -53.35
N ARG A 213 -7.35 -83.67 -52.77
CA ARG A 213 -6.48 -82.54 -53.22
C ARG A 213 -7.23 -81.17 -53.17
N VAL A 214 -6.65 -80.01 -52.79
CA VAL A 214 -5.25 -79.61 -52.45
C VAL A 214 -5.18 -78.25 -51.72
N GLY A 215 -4.13 -78.02 -50.89
CA GLY A 215 -3.44 -76.72 -50.67
C GLY A 215 -4.10 -75.65 -49.77
N SER A 216 -3.39 -74.64 -49.22
CA SER A 216 -1.94 -74.33 -49.18
C SER A 216 -1.65 -73.19 -48.15
N LYS A 217 -0.47 -73.20 -47.47
CA LYS A 217 0.41 -72.07 -47.01
C LYS A 217 -0.21 -70.69 -46.58
N ARG A 218 0.26 -69.93 -45.57
CA ARG A 218 1.58 -69.83 -44.87
C ARG A 218 1.54 -68.80 -43.69
N ASP A 219 2.56 -68.87 -42.82
CA ASP A 219 3.25 -67.81 -42.04
C ASP A 219 2.57 -66.98 -40.89
N CYS A 220 3.43 -66.62 -39.92
CA CYS A 220 3.26 -65.80 -38.68
C CYS A 220 4.62 -65.07 -38.42
N PRO A 221 4.85 -64.28 -37.34
CA PRO A 221 3.98 -63.44 -36.47
C PRO A 221 4.51 -61.98 -36.28
N ASP A 222 3.75 -61.15 -35.55
CA ASP A 222 4.22 -60.02 -34.71
C ASP A 222 3.09 -59.55 -33.77
N GLY A 223 3.27 -58.74 -32.70
CA GLY A 223 4.53 -58.30 -32.06
C GLY A 223 4.49 -56.87 -31.47
N GLN A 224 4.09 -56.65 -30.20
CA GLN A 224 4.19 -55.32 -29.55
C GLN A 224 4.24 -55.30 -28.00
N GLU A 225 5.43 -54.95 -27.50
CA GLU A 225 5.85 -54.03 -26.42
C GLU A 225 5.08 -53.81 -25.08
N ARG A 226 5.87 -53.36 -24.08
CA ARG A 226 5.50 -53.14 -22.68
C ARG A 226 5.57 -51.65 -22.33
N ILE A 227 4.72 -51.20 -21.41
CA ILE A 227 4.77 -49.86 -20.83
C ILE A 227 5.79 -49.80 -19.69
N ILE A 228 6.60 -48.74 -19.65
CA ILE A 228 7.40 -48.34 -18.48
C ILE A 228 6.78 -47.04 -17.94
N MET A 229 6.57 -46.96 -16.63
CA MET A 229 6.23 -45.71 -15.93
C MET A 229 7.50 -45.14 -15.30
N GLU A 230 7.71 -43.83 -15.43
CA GLU A 230 8.88 -43.14 -14.86
C GLU A 230 8.42 -42.18 -13.75
N GLU A 231 8.99 -42.35 -12.55
CA GLU A 231 8.64 -41.56 -11.36
C GLU A 231 9.29 -40.17 -11.39
N ASN A 232 8.48 -39.11 -11.29
CA ASN A 232 8.98 -37.78 -10.97
C ASN A 232 8.89 -37.50 -9.47
N ARG A 233 10.04 -37.46 -8.79
CA ARG A 233 10.15 -36.92 -7.43
C ARG A 233 11.48 -36.22 -7.22
N CYS A 234 11.45 -34.89 -7.12
CA CYS A 234 12.53 -34.13 -6.50
C CYS A 234 11.93 -33.02 -5.63
N LYS A 235 12.41 -32.91 -4.39
CA LYS A 235 11.97 -31.91 -3.40
C LYS A 235 13.14 -31.02 -2.99
N HIS A 236 12.79 -29.79 -2.58
CA HIS A 236 13.60 -28.83 -1.83
C HIS A 236 14.63 -28.00 -2.62
N ALA A 237 14.25 -26.75 -2.88
CA ALA A 237 15.12 -25.61 -2.63
C ALA A 237 14.34 -24.61 -1.76
N LYS A 238 14.90 -24.23 -0.61
CA LYS A 238 14.36 -23.11 0.21
C LYS A 238 14.88 -21.80 -0.38
N GLY A 239 13.98 -20.84 -0.57
CA GLY A 239 14.31 -19.49 -1.01
C GLY A 239 13.06 -18.68 -1.24
N ASN A 240 12.55 -18.02 -0.18
CA ASN A 240 11.46 -17.06 -0.33
C ASN A 240 12.00 -15.83 -1.07
N SER A 241 11.83 -15.81 -2.39
CA SER A 241 11.96 -14.59 -3.20
C SER A 241 10.59 -13.91 -3.23
N CYS A 242 10.54 -12.64 -2.81
CA CYS A 242 9.31 -11.88 -2.62
C CYS A 242 8.70 -11.43 -3.96
N ASN A 243 7.77 -12.21 -4.51
CA ASN A 243 7.07 -11.81 -5.73
C ASN A 243 5.96 -10.77 -5.42
N PHE A 244 6.16 -9.54 -5.88
CA PHE A 244 5.19 -8.44 -5.84
C PHE A 244 3.84 -8.85 -6.45
N ASP A 245 3.86 -9.55 -7.60
CA ASP A 245 2.65 -10.01 -8.29
C ASP A 245 1.90 -11.10 -7.50
N GLU A 246 2.59 -11.87 -6.66
CA GLU A 246 1.96 -12.91 -5.84
C GLU A 246 1.29 -12.29 -4.60
N ARG A 247 1.92 -11.30 -3.96
CA ARG A 247 1.32 -10.57 -2.84
C ARG A 247 0.17 -9.67 -3.31
N MET A 248 0.26 -9.14 -4.53
CA MET A 248 -0.84 -8.45 -5.23
C MET A 248 -2.06 -9.35 -5.45
N ARG A 249 -1.87 -10.61 -5.90
CA ARG A 249 -2.98 -11.58 -6.01
C ARG A 249 -3.62 -11.94 -4.67
N ARG A 250 -2.88 -11.87 -3.56
CA ARG A 250 -3.47 -12.08 -2.22
C ARG A 250 -4.37 -10.90 -1.82
N PHE A 251 -3.97 -9.67 -2.13
CA PHE A 251 -4.80 -8.48 -1.91
C PHE A 251 -6.11 -8.56 -2.73
N GLU A 252 -6.00 -8.87 -4.03
CA GLU A 252 -7.17 -9.09 -4.90
C GLU A 252 -8.10 -10.20 -4.39
N ALA A 253 -7.56 -11.24 -3.73
CA ALA A 253 -8.35 -12.29 -3.11
C ALA A 253 -9.01 -11.90 -1.77
N GLN A 254 -8.51 -10.87 -1.08
CA GLN A 254 -9.08 -10.33 0.17
C GLN A 254 -10.19 -9.30 -0.13
N ASP A 255 -9.98 -8.41 -1.10
CA ASP A 255 -10.96 -7.41 -1.55
C ASP A 255 -12.26 -8.07 -2.08
N VAL A 256 -12.14 -9.24 -2.72
CA VAL A 256 -13.26 -10.08 -3.16
C VAL A 256 -14.03 -10.74 -2.00
N GLN A 257 -13.45 -10.83 -0.79
CA GLN A 257 -14.14 -11.36 0.39
C GLN A 257 -14.91 -10.28 1.17
N GLU A 258 -14.42 -9.04 1.22
CA GLU A 258 -15.13 -7.92 1.88
C GLU A 258 -16.22 -7.30 1.00
N SER A 259 -16.08 -7.34 -0.33
CA SER A 259 -17.12 -6.92 -1.28
C SER A 259 -18.30 -7.91 -1.40
N GLY A 260 -18.28 -9.02 -0.66
CA GLY A 260 -19.29 -10.10 -0.66
C GLY A 260 -20.68 -9.75 -0.10
N ALA A 261 -21.03 -8.47 0.02
CA ALA A 261 -22.35 -8.03 0.48
C ALA A 261 -22.75 -6.64 -0.05
N ASN A 262 -22.91 -6.47 -1.37
CA ASN A 262 -23.99 -5.63 -1.91
C ASN A 262 -24.31 -6.00 -3.37
N ASN A 263 -25.61 -6.13 -3.67
CA ASN A 263 -26.08 -6.65 -4.95
C ASN A 263 -25.85 -5.68 -6.10
N THR A 264 -25.54 -6.23 -7.27
CA THR A 264 -25.63 -5.53 -8.55
C THR A 264 -27.01 -4.90 -8.71
N SER A 265 -27.06 -3.58 -8.80
CA SER A 265 -28.20 -2.84 -9.32
C SER A 265 -27.64 -1.70 -10.15
N GLN A 266 -28.03 -1.63 -11.42
CA GLN A 266 -27.79 -0.46 -12.25
C GLN A 266 -28.63 0.69 -11.68
N ALA A 267 -28.05 1.46 -10.76
CA ALA A 267 -28.64 2.68 -10.29
C ALA A 267 -28.65 3.68 -11.44
N GLN A 268 -29.84 4.03 -11.92
CA GLN A 268 -30.01 5.18 -12.81
C GLN A 268 -29.56 6.44 -12.05
N LEU A 269 -28.90 7.35 -12.77
CA LEU A 269 -28.50 8.65 -12.23
C LEU A 269 -29.74 9.38 -11.67
N PRO A 270 -29.68 9.96 -10.46
CA PRO A 270 -30.71 10.89 -10.01
C PRO A 270 -30.77 12.10 -10.95
N ASP A 271 -31.96 12.50 -11.37
CA ASP A 271 -32.17 13.58 -12.36
C ASP A 271 -31.81 15.00 -11.86
N ASP A 272 -31.41 15.15 -10.59
CA ASP A 272 -31.08 16.43 -9.93
C ASP A 272 -29.56 16.64 -9.73
N ILE A 273 -28.73 16.19 -10.67
CA ILE A 273 -27.32 16.61 -10.70
C ILE A 273 -27.25 18.08 -11.14
N ILE A 274 -27.02 18.98 -10.17
CA ILE A 274 -26.50 20.32 -10.47
C ILE A 274 -25.10 20.12 -11.04
N VAL A 275 -25.00 20.10 -12.37
CA VAL A 275 -23.71 20.09 -13.08
C VAL A 275 -23.05 21.44 -12.83
N PHE A 276 -22.19 21.50 -11.80
CA PHE A 276 -21.17 22.53 -11.72
C PHE A 276 -20.19 22.29 -12.89
N ASP A 277 -20.47 22.95 -14.01
CA ASP A 277 -19.63 23.00 -15.23
C ASP A 277 -18.39 23.89 -14.98
N THR A 278 -17.79 23.72 -13.79
CA THR A 278 -16.84 24.66 -13.19
C THR A 278 -15.68 23.90 -12.56
N CYS A 279 -14.76 23.50 -13.42
CA CYS A 279 -13.36 23.27 -13.06
C CYS A 279 -12.92 24.27 -11.98
N LEU A 280 -12.62 23.78 -10.77
CA LEU A 280 -12.13 24.63 -9.69
C LEU A 280 -10.82 25.27 -10.14
N THR A 281 -10.85 26.57 -10.39
CA THR A 281 -9.67 27.31 -10.81
C THR A 281 -9.12 28.04 -9.60
N SER A 282 -8.13 27.44 -8.91
CA SER A 282 -7.43 28.16 -7.84
C SER A 282 -6.57 29.27 -8.47
N VAL A 283 -7.10 30.49 -8.48
CA VAL A 283 -6.40 31.68 -8.99
C VAL A 283 -5.49 32.23 -7.90
N GLU A 284 -4.45 31.47 -7.56
CA GLU A 284 -3.26 32.04 -6.92
C GLU A 284 -2.41 32.72 -7.99
N LYS A 285 -1.97 33.96 -7.71
CA LYS A 285 -1.27 34.82 -8.68
C LYS A 285 0.05 34.18 -9.14
N GLY A 286 0.06 33.59 -10.34
CA GLY A 286 1.28 33.19 -11.04
C GLY A 286 1.25 31.82 -11.72
N ASN A 287 0.36 30.92 -11.32
CA ASN A 287 0.20 29.59 -11.94
C ASN A 287 -1.03 29.56 -12.87
N PRO A 288 -1.05 28.77 -13.97
CA PRO A 288 -2.31 28.40 -14.60
C PRO A 288 -3.19 27.72 -13.53
N ALA A 289 -4.43 28.19 -13.41
CA ALA A 289 -5.26 27.88 -12.26
C ALA A 289 -5.49 26.36 -12.12
N ARG A 290 -5.13 25.81 -10.96
CA ARG A 290 -5.05 24.34 -10.75
C ARG A 290 -6.45 23.75 -10.78
N THR A 291 -6.82 23.16 -11.91
CA THR A 291 -8.08 22.45 -12.11
C THR A 291 -8.00 21.07 -11.48
N ILE A 292 -8.84 20.85 -10.45
CA ILE A 292 -9.05 19.55 -9.80
C ILE A 292 -10.25 18.88 -10.49
N ASN A 293 -10.11 17.60 -10.89
CA ASN A 293 -11.15 16.83 -11.57
C ASN A 293 -11.57 15.58 -10.79
N PHE A 294 -12.78 15.07 -11.07
CA PHE A 294 -13.30 13.83 -10.48
C PHE A 294 -12.39 12.63 -10.81
N GLY A 295 -12.20 11.73 -9.84
CA GLY A 295 -11.42 10.50 -9.99
C GLY A 295 -9.90 10.70 -9.97
N GLU A 296 -9.40 11.94 -10.06
CA GLU A 296 -7.97 12.22 -9.97
C GLU A 296 -7.41 11.99 -8.57
N THR A 297 -6.20 11.47 -8.50
CA THR A 297 -5.42 11.39 -7.27
C THR A 297 -4.53 12.61 -7.12
N TRP A 298 -4.49 13.20 -5.93
CA TRP A 298 -3.76 14.43 -5.63
C TRP A 298 -2.90 14.27 -4.37
N ALA A 299 -1.69 14.82 -4.42
CA ALA A 299 -0.85 15.07 -3.25
C ALA A 299 -1.39 16.28 -2.49
N CYS A 300 -1.56 16.13 -1.19
CA CYS A 300 -2.13 17.13 -0.30
C CYS A 300 -1.17 17.42 0.87
N PHE A 301 -1.10 18.69 1.25
CA PHE A 301 -0.28 19.16 2.36
C PHE A 301 -0.74 18.53 3.68
N ASP A 302 0.18 17.95 4.44
CA ASP A 302 -0.14 17.37 5.74
C ASP A 302 -0.08 18.39 6.88
N ALA A 303 -0.87 18.14 7.93
CA ALA A 303 -1.04 19.06 9.05
C ALA A 303 0.15 19.12 10.04
N ASN A 304 1.29 18.49 9.74
CA ASN A 304 2.45 18.43 10.64
C ASN A 304 3.53 19.45 10.25
N ASP A 305 3.93 19.44 8.97
CA ASP A 305 4.99 20.30 8.44
C ASP A 305 4.68 20.81 7.01
N ASP A 306 3.40 20.89 6.64
CA ASP A 306 2.88 21.51 5.40
C ASP A 306 3.51 20.98 4.10
N LEU A 307 4.04 19.75 4.10
CA LEU A 307 4.59 19.07 2.92
C LEU A 307 3.55 18.17 2.24
N PRO A 308 3.58 18.03 0.89
CA PRO A 308 2.54 17.31 0.14
C PRO A 308 2.75 15.79 0.19
N ARG A 309 2.55 15.19 1.37
CA ARG A 309 2.80 13.77 1.67
C ARG A 309 1.54 12.93 1.92
N THR A 310 0.37 13.56 2.05
CA THR A 310 -0.90 12.82 2.06
C THR A 310 -1.45 12.71 0.65
N TYR A 311 -2.26 11.68 0.39
CA TYR A 311 -2.87 11.47 -0.92
C TYR A 311 -4.37 11.30 -0.77
N PHE A 312 -5.11 11.92 -1.70
CA PHE A 312 -6.56 11.85 -1.78
C PHE A 312 -6.98 11.57 -3.22
N GLN A 313 -8.00 10.72 -3.39
CA GLN A 313 -8.71 10.57 -4.66
C GLN A 313 -10.00 11.40 -4.60
N VAL A 314 -10.21 12.29 -5.57
CA VAL A 314 -11.41 13.14 -5.64
C VAL A 314 -12.62 12.28 -5.97
N VAL A 315 -13.62 12.27 -5.10
CA VAL A 315 -14.85 11.47 -5.23
C VAL A 315 -16.01 12.33 -5.71
N ASN A 316 -16.13 13.58 -5.24
CA ASN A 316 -17.21 14.47 -5.65
C ASN A 316 -16.89 15.95 -5.33
N TYR A 317 -17.76 16.84 -5.78
CA TYR A 317 -17.83 18.24 -5.35
C TYR A 317 -19.06 18.42 -4.48
N VAL A 318 -18.91 19.15 -3.38
CA VAL A 318 -20.02 19.50 -2.48
C VAL A 318 -19.98 20.99 -2.20
N GLU A 319 -21.14 21.60 -1.92
CA GLU A 319 -21.23 23.01 -1.55
C GLU A 319 -21.53 23.12 -0.06
N GLU A 320 -20.61 23.71 0.71
CA GLU A 320 -20.76 23.98 2.14
C GLU A 320 -20.55 25.48 2.39
N ASP A 321 -21.46 26.12 3.13
CA ASP A 321 -21.44 27.56 3.45
C ASP A 321 -21.21 28.51 2.24
N GLY A 322 -21.66 28.10 1.04
CA GLY A 322 -21.48 28.84 -0.21
C GLY A 322 -20.07 28.74 -0.81
N GLN A 323 -19.28 27.76 -0.38
CA GLN A 323 -17.96 27.42 -0.93
C GLN A 323 -17.99 26.01 -1.52
N VAL A 324 -17.34 25.83 -2.68
CA VAL A 324 -17.19 24.50 -3.28
C VAL A 324 -16.03 23.79 -2.59
N MET A 325 -16.35 22.67 -1.97
CA MET A 325 -15.45 21.76 -1.25
C MET A 325 -15.35 20.43 -2.00
N LEU A 326 -14.37 19.61 -1.65
CA LEU A 326 -14.07 18.35 -2.32
C LEU A 326 -14.42 17.18 -1.40
N GLU A 327 -15.38 16.36 -1.77
CA GLU A 327 -15.52 15.04 -1.16
C GLU A 327 -14.40 14.16 -1.73
N ALA A 328 -13.48 13.71 -0.89
CA ALA A 328 -12.28 13.03 -1.31
C ALA A 328 -11.94 11.85 -0.39
N ALA A 329 -11.54 10.74 -0.99
CA ALA A 329 -11.15 9.54 -0.26
C ALA A 329 -9.66 9.56 0.02
N ARG A 330 -9.29 9.50 1.29
CA ARG A 330 -7.89 9.41 1.71
C ARG A 330 -7.31 8.08 1.22
N LEU A 331 -6.11 8.12 0.66
CA LEU A 331 -5.37 6.93 0.27
C LEU A 331 -4.44 6.53 1.41
N GLU A 332 -4.66 5.32 1.95
CA GLU A 332 -3.96 4.79 3.11
C GLU A 332 -2.86 3.81 2.67
N PRO A 333 -1.66 3.87 3.27
CA PRO A 333 -0.57 2.93 2.95
C PRO A 333 -0.96 1.48 3.24
N PHE A 334 -0.75 0.60 2.27
CA PHE A 334 -0.97 -0.84 2.42
C PHE A 334 0.39 -1.59 2.53
N PRO A 335 0.67 -2.34 3.63
CA PRO A 335 1.97 -2.96 3.87
C PRO A 335 2.24 -4.21 3.01
N VAL A 336 3.19 -4.11 2.08
CA VAL A 336 3.48 -5.10 1.01
C VAL A 336 4.90 -5.69 1.08
N TYR A 337 5.80 -5.08 1.82
CA TYR A 337 7.14 -5.59 2.09
C TYR A 337 7.30 -5.91 3.60
N GLU A 338 8.49 -6.38 3.96
CA GLU A 338 8.88 -6.67 5.34
C GLU A 338 9.51 -5.40 5.92
N GLY A 339 9.06 -4.94 7.09
CA GLY A 339 9.37 -3.61 7.63
C GLY A 339 8.31 -2.53 7.33
N ASP A 340 7.43 -2.74 6.35
CA ASP A 340 6.34 -1.80 6.00
C ASP A 340 5.39 -1.56 7.17
N LYS A 341 5.01 -2.64 7.85
CA LYS A 341 4.06 -2.56 8.95
C LYS A 341 4.67 -1.80 10.13
N GLU A 342 5.90 -2.11 10.49
CA GLU A 342 6.64 -1.42 11.54
C GLU A 342 6.83 0.07 11.23
N TRP A 343 7.01 0.44 9.97
CA TRP A 343 7.09 1.83 9.52
C TRP A 343 5.75 2.58 9.64
N ILE A 344 4.66 1.94 9.19
CA ILE A 344 3.29 2.50 9.25
C ILE A 344 2.79 2.59 10.71
N ASP A 345 2.97 1.54 11.50
CA ASP A 345 2.58 1.48 12.92
C ASP A 345 3.35 2.51 13.77
N ALA A 346 4.57 2.90 13.35
CA ALA A 346 5.34 3.99 13.94
C ALA A 346 4.85 5.40 13.55
N GLY A 347 3.82 5.52 12.70
CA GLY A 347 3.25 6.80 12.25
C GLY A 347 4.16 7.59 11.31
N LEU A 348 5.11 6.94 10.65
CA LEU A 348 6.07 7.60 9.77
C LEU A 348 5.43 7.87 8.38
N PRO A 349 5.73 9.01 7.71
CA PRO A 349 5.19 9.30 6.39
C PRO A 349 5.51 8.20 5.37
N VAL A 350 4.51 7.81 4.58
CA VAL A 350 4.65 6.89 3.44
C VAL A 350 4.11 7.56 2.20
N THR A 351 5.00 7.84 1.25
CA THR A 351 4.65 8.56 0.02
C THR A 351 4.90 7.79 -1.27
N CYS A 352 5.57 6.64 -1.17
CA CYS A 352 5.78 5.71 -2.27
C CYS A 352 5.45 4.30 -1.78
N GLY A 353 4.72 3.53 -2.58
CA GLY A 353 4.21 2.21 -2.21
C GLY A 353 2.87 1.88 -2.86
N MET A 354 2.17 0.92 -2.25
CA MET A 354 0.78 0.58 -2.58
C MET A 354 -0.15 1.27 -1.57
N PHE A 355 -1.24 1.84 -2.06
CA PHE A 355 -2.24 2.53 -1.27
C PHE A 355 -3.63 1.96 -1.55
N GLN A 356 -4.40 1.76 -0.49
CA GLN A 356 -5.82 1.42 -0.56
C GLN A 356 -6.68 2.66 -0.32
N ARG A 357 -7.96 2.58 -0.68
CA ARG A 357 -8.92 3.66 -0.39
C ARG A 357 -9.39 3.52 1.07
N GLY A 358 -9.12 4.52 1.88
CA GLY A 358 -9.57 4.64 3.27
C GLY A 358 -10.82 5.50 3.40
N GLU A 359 -10.92 6.22 4.53
CA GLU A 359 -12.04 7.11 4.83
C GLU A 359 -12.24 8.21 3.77
N THR A 360 -13.50 8.58 3.52
CA THR A 360 -13.89 9.68 2.63
C THR A 360 -14.35 10.87 3.47
N SER A 361 -13.73 12.03 3.27
CA SER A 361 -13.97 13.27 4.01
C SER A 361 -14.25 14.43 3.05
N VAL A 362 -14.82 15.52 3.58
CA VAL A 362 -14.97 16.79 2.85
C VAL A 362 -13.75 17.65 3.16
N GLU A 363 -12.99 17.98 2.13
CA GLU A 363 -11.70 18.66 2.21
C GLU A 363 -11.72 20.01 1.47
N SER A 364 -10.95 20.97 1.96
CA SER A 364 -10.80 22.26 1.29
C SER A 364 -9.90 22.13 0.05
N PRO A 365 -10.26 22.72 -1.11
CA PRO A 365 -9.38 22.75 -2.28
C PRO A 365 -7.99 23.35 -2.02
N ALA A 366 -7.83 24.14 -0.95
CA ALA A 366 -6.56 24.74 -0.57
C ALA A 366 -5.48 23.72 -0.13
N ILE A 367 -5.84 22.53 0.34
CA ILE A 367 -4.84 21.51 0.77
C ILE A 367 -4.22 20.77 -0.42
N PHE A 368 -4.83 20.85 -1.60
CA PHE A 368 -4.46 20.09 -2.79
C PHE A 368 -3.26 20.74 -3.48
N SER A 369 -2.09 20.09 -3.39
CA SER A 369 -0.84 20.57 -3.98
C SER A 369 -0.83 20.28 -5.48
N HIS A 370 -0.72 19.01 -5.87
CA HIS A 370 -0.53 18.64 -7.27
C HIS A 370 -1.05 17.23 -7.57
N ARG A 371 -1.45 17.01 -8.82
CA ARG A 371 -1.92 15.69 -9.29
C ARG A 371 -0.81 14.65 -9.26
N ILE A 372 -1.15 13.46 -8.77
CA ILE A 372 -0.34 12.25 -8.78
C ILE A 372 -0.94 11.26 -9.78
N ILE A 373 -0.08 10.52 -10.48
CA ILE A 373 -0.47 9.46 -11.40
C ILE A 373 -0.20 8.11 -10.72
N CYS A 374 -1.26 7.42 -10.30
CA CYS A 374 -1.13 6.03 -9.86
C CYS A 374 -0.75 5.16 -11.08
N LYS A 375 0.26 4.30 -10.95
CA LYS A 375 0.69 3.37 -12.03
C LYS A 375 -0.30 2.22 -12.28
N ARG A 376 -1.19 2.01 -11.31
CA ARG A 376 -2.40 1.17 -11.31
C ARG A 376 -3.38 1.88 -10.39
N GLU A 377 -4.66 1.95 -10.73
CA GLU A 377 -5.66 2.75 -9.99
C GLU A 377 -6.17 2.04 -8.72
N HIS A 378 -6.44 0.73 -8.82
CA HIS A 378 -6.96 -0.07 -7.71
C HIS A 378 -6.18 -1.38 -7.54
N PRO A 379 -5.41 -1.56 -6.44
CA PRO A 379 -4.99 -0.52 -5.49
C PRO A 379 -4.13 0.57 -6.18
N CYS A 380 -4.09 1.79 -5.62
CA CYS A 380 -3.29 2.88 -6.18
C CYS A 380 -1.80 2.62 -5.93
N VAL A 381 -1.00 2.56 -6.99
CA VAL A 381 0.45 2.35 -6.87
C VAL A 381 1.20 3.64 -7.19
N ILE A 382 1.78 4.27 -6.16
CA ILE A 382 2.55 5.51 -6.29
C ILE A 382 4.03 5.15 -6.18
N LEU A 383 4.79 5.37 -7.26
CA LEU A 383 6.23 5.12 -7.32
C LEU A 383 6.88 6.20 -8.19
N PRO A 384 8.12 6.64 -7.89
CA PRO A 384 8.82 7.62 -8.70
C PRO A 384 8.94 7.17 -10.16
N SER A 385 8.94 8.12 -11.09
CA SER A 385 8.99 7.91 -12.53
C SER A 385 10.10 8.74 -13.18
N GLU A 386 10.67 8.27 -14.29
CA GLU A 386 11.80 8.96 -14.95
C GLU A 386 11.42 10.39 -15.37
N GLY A 387 12.33 11.34 -15.12
CA GLY A 387 12.11 12.78 -15.33
C GLY A 387 11.37 13.50 -14.20
N GLU A 388 10.83 12.80 -13.19
CA GLU A 388 10.24 13.48 -12.02
C GLU A 388 11.32 14.04 -11.08
N THR A 389 10.94 15.08 -10.34
CA THR A 389 11.73 15.64 -9.23
C THR A 389 11.09 15.31 -7.88
N TRP A 390 11.92 14.91 -6.92
CA TRP A 390 11.50 14.41 -5.61
C TRP A 390 12.44 14.92 -4.52
N ALA A 391 11.91 15.16 -3.32
CA ALA A 391 12.72 15.31 -2.11
C ALA A 391 13.01 13.92 -1.53
N ILE A 392 14.28 13.65 -1.18
CA ILE A 392 14.71 12.42 -0.48
C ILE A 392 15.40 12.79 0.84
N TYR A 393 15.19 11.98 1.88
CA TYR A 393 15.85 12.20 3.18
C TYR A 393 17.35 11.97 3.08
N LYS A 394 18.18 12.86 3.64
CA LYS A 394 19.64 12.69 3.66
C LYS A 394 20.04 11.49 4.51
N ASP A 395 19.78 11.58 5.81
CA ASP A 395 20.08 10.54 6.80
C ASP A 395 18.88 9.61 6.99
N TRP A 396 18.78 8.62 6.10
CA TRP A 396 17.87 7.49 6.23
C TRP A 396 18.35 6.53 7.35
N ASP A 397 18.08 6.90 8.60
CA ASP A 397 18.31 6.07 9.77
C ASP A 397 17.07 6.12 10.68
N ILE A 398 16.31 5.01 10.65
CA ILE A 398 15.04 4.85 11.36
C ILE A 398 15.18 5.13 12.87
N THR A 399 16.35 4.88 13.44
CA THR A 399 16.60 5.09 14.88
C THR A 399 16.75 6.56 15.29
N LYS A 400 17.01 7.46 14.33
CA LYS A 400 17.23 8.91 14.57
C LYS A 400 16.02 9.77 14.27
N TRP A 401 15.07 9.25 13.49
CA TRP A 401 13.92 10.00 12.95
C TRP A 401 12.91 10.52 13.99
N LEU A 402 12.93 10.00 15.22
CA LEU A 402 11.97 10.36 16.26
C LEU A 402 12.27 11.73 16.93
N HIS A 403 13.47 12.30 16.72
CA HIS A 403 13.99 13.38 17.57
C HIS A 403 14.81 14.49 16.86
N GLY A 404 14.72 14.65 15.54
CA GLY A 404 15.55 15.64 14.82
C GLY A 404 14.87 16.30 13.61
N ASP A 405 15.46 17.43 13.19
CA ASP A 405 15.08 18.13 11.96
C ASP A 405 15.31 17.24 10.73
N ARG A 406 14.34 17.22 9.81
CA ARG A 406 14.36 16.36 8.63
C ARG A 406 15.09 17.07 7.49
N GLU A 407 16.36 16.73 7.28
CA GLU A 407 17.09 17.24 6.12
C GLU A 407 16.78 16.46 4.83
N TYR A 408 16.58 17.22 3.76
CA TYR A 408 16.26 16.72 2.42
C TYR A 408 17.36 17.07 1.41
N ASP A 409 17.64 16.14 0.50
CA ASP A 409 18.24 16.43 -0.79
C ASP A 409 17.15 16.42 -1.87
N ILE A 410 17.23 17.35 -2.82
CA ILE A 410 16.35 17.37 -3.98
C ILE A 410 17.02 16.60 -5.11
N VAL A 411 16.27 15.70 -5.75
CA VAL A 411 16.79 14.83 -6.80
C VAL A 411 15.85 14.73 -7.99
N GLU A 412 16.44 14.50 -9.16
CA GLU A 412 15.75 14.06 -10.36
C GLU A 412 15.85 12.54 -10.52
N ILE A 413 14.76 11.89 -10.93
CA ILE A 413 14.75 10.47 -11.29
C ILE A 413 15.34 10.29 -12.69
N LEU A 414 16.63 9.95 -12.76
CA LEU A 414 17.33 9.76 -14.04
C LEU A 414 17.00 8.45 -14.74
N LYS A 415 16.82 7.36 -13.97
CA LYS A 415 16.47 6.04 -14.52
C LYS A 415 15.89 5.07 -13.50
N ILE A 416 14.94 4.23 -13.93
CA ILE A 416 14.47 3.06 -13.18
C ILE A 416 15.11 1.81 -13.78
N ILE A 417 15.94 1.14 -12.99
CA ILE A 417 16.70 -0.04 -13.38
C ILE A 417 16.03 -1.27 -12.78
N ARG A 418 15.64 -2.25 -13.62
CA ARG A 418 15.10 -3.54 -13.18
C ARG A 418 16.12 -4.64 -13.46
N GLU A 419 16.37 -5.53 -12.50
CA GLU A 419 17.39 -6.59 -12.62
C GLU A 419 16.88 -7.82 -13.44
N GLY A 420 16.08 -7.57 -14.48
CA GLY A 420 15.47 -8.58 -15.36
C GLY A 420 13.94 -8.59 -15.31
N PRO A 421 13.28 -9.32 -16.23
CA PRO A 421 11.82 -9.35 -16.36
C PRO A 421 11.10 -10.08 -15.22
N SER A 422 11.83 -10.81 -14.37
CA SER A 422 11.28 -11.59 -13.25
C SER A 422 11.93 -11.29 -11.90
N SER A 423 12.74 -10.23 -11.80
CA SER A 423 13.33 -9.84 -10.52
C SER A 423 12.41 -8.88 -9.79
N PRO A 424 12.10 -9.10 -8.50
CA PRO A 424 11.40 -8.12 -7.67
C PRO A 424 12.29 -6.92 -7.31
N SER A 425 13.62 -7.06 -7.44
CA SER A 425 14.58 -5.98 -7.21
C SER A 425 14.58 -4.97 -8.37
N TRP A 426 14.32 -3.73 -8.03
CA TRP A 426 14.56 -2.56 -8.86
C TRP A 426 15.42 -1.54 -8.11
N ARG A 427 16.03 -0.63 -8.85
CA ARG A 427 16.85 0.48 -8.35
C ARG A 427 16.45 1.77 -9.03
N VAL A 428 16.52 2.88 -8.30
CA VAL A 428 16.31 4.23 -8.83
C VAL A 428 17.65 4.92 -8.93
N ARG A 429 18.09 5.22 -10.14
CA ARG A 429 19.22 6.12 -10.34
C ARG A 429 18.72 7.56 -10.25
N VAL A 430 19.24 8.29 -9.28
CA VAL A 430 18.89 9.68 -9.00
C VAL A 430 20.07 10.61 -9.29
N GLY A 431 19.79 11.83 -9.71
CA GLY A 431 20.77 12.91 -9.85
C GLY A 431 20.46 14.05 -8.89
N TYR A 432 21.43 14.52 -8.12
CA TYR A 432 21.21 15.57 -7.14
C TYR A 432 21.05 16.93 -7.80
N LEU A 433 20.12 17.73 -7.27
CA LEU A 433 19.82 19.07 -7.72
C LEU A 433 20.25 20.09 -6.64
N ASP A 434 21.15 21.00 -7.00
CA ASP A 434 21.60 22.08 -6.13
C ASP A 434 20.79 23.36 -6.42
N ARG A 435 20.30 24.02 -5.37
CA ARG A 435 19.63 25.33 -5.46
C ARG A 435 20.62 26.36 -6.01
N ILE A 436 20.19 27.16 -6.99
CA ILE A 436 21.01 28.23 -7.56
C ILE A 436 21.11 29.36 -6.52
N ILE A 437 22.34 29.78 -6.19
CA ILE A 437 22.61 30.84 -5.21
C ILE A 437 21.86 32.11 -5.61
N GLY A 438 21.10 32.68 -4.68
CA GLY A 438 20.30 33.89 -4.90
C GLY A 438 18.93 33.65 -5.55
N SER A 439 18.53 32.41 -5.77
CA SER A 439 17.16 32.04 -6.19
C SER A 439 16.39 31.35 -5.08
N GLU A 440 15.06 31.46 -5.10
CA GLU A 440 14.20 30.78 -4.15
C GLU A 440 13.84 29.35 -4.61
N ASN A 441 13.60 29.15 -5.90
CA ASN A 441 13.06 27.89 -6.43
C ASN A 441 13.77 27.38 -7.70
N LEU A 442 14.89 27.98 -8.12
CA LEU A 442 15.66 27.50 -9.28
C LEU A 442 16.74 26.53 -8.84
N PHE A 443 16.76 25.36 -9.46
CA PHE A 443 17.70 24.28 -9.18
C PHE A 443 18.42 23.84 -10.44
N LYS A 444 19.61 23.25 -10.31
CA LYS A 444 20.37 22.67 -11.42
C LYS A 444 21.01 21.35 -11.01
N ARG A 445 21.25 20.45 -11.97
CA ARG A 445 22.00 19.21 -11.72
C ARG A 445 23.39 19.52 -11.13
N ARG A 446 23.75 18.82 -10.06
CA ARG A 446 25.10 18.87 -9.44
C ARG A 446 26.15 18.46 -10.46
N SER A 447 27.18 19.28 -10.66
CA SER A 447 28.25 19.02 -11.64
C SER A 447 29.13 17.84 -11.21
N LYS A 448 29.47 16.97 -12.16
CA LYS A 448 30.61 16.04 -12.02
C LYS A 448 31.92 16.81 -12.16
N ASN A 449 32.36 17.45 -11.08
CA ASN A 449 33.73 17.91 -10.98
C ASN A 449 34.65 16.69 -10.72
N ASN A 450 35.93 16.78 -11.11
CA ASN A 450 36.86 15.65 -11.23
C ASN A 450 37.32 15.04 -9.87
N GLY A 451 36.38 14.51 -9.09
CA GLY A 451 36.62 13.89 -7.78
C GLY A 451 35.35 13.47 -7.03
N ASP A 452 34.19 14.09 -7.29
CA ASP A 452 32.96 13.80 -6.56
C ASP A 452 32.13 12.70 -7.24
N GLU A 453 32.08 11.52 -6.62
CA GLU A 453 31.16 10.44 -7.01
C GLU A 453 29.68 10.81 -6.71
N ASP A 454 29.44 11.74 -5.78
CA ASP A 454 28.14 12.11 -5.19
C ASP A 454 27.17 12.92 -6.07
N SER A 455 27.49 13.15 -7.35
CA SER A 455 26.55 13.78 -8.30
C SER A 455 25.32 12.92 -8.63
N THR A 456 25.44 11.59 -8.47
CA THR A 456 24.37 10.62 -8.76
C THR A 456 24.43 9.44 -7.79
N SER A 457 23.29 8.94 -7.32
CA SER A 457 23.22 7.72 -6.49
C SER A 457 22.26 6.69 -7.08
N GLU A 458 22.37 5.44 -6.64
CA GLU A 458 21.36 4.40 -6.88
C GLU A 458 20.69 4.01 -5.56
N LEU A 459 19.38 4.25 -5.47
CA LEU A 459 18.56 3.83 -4.34
C LEU A 459 17.97 2.44 -4.63
N PRO A 460 18.19 1.42 -3.79
CA PRO A 460 17.53 0.14 -3.95
C PRO A 460 16.03 0.26 -3.63
N SER A 461 15.23 -0.66 -4.19
CA SER A 461 13.80 -0.79 -3.90
C SER A 461 13.44 -0.88 -2.40
N THR A 462 14.35 -1.37 -1.55
CA THR A 462 14.19 -1.38 -0.08
C THR A 462 14.30 -0.01 0.57
N SER A 463 14.75 1.02 -0.15
CA SER A 463 14.82 2.42 0.29
C SER A 463 13.65 3.27 -0.22
N ILE A 464 12.51 2.66 -0.54
CA ILE A 464 11.36 3.35 -1.14
C ILE A 464 10.76 4.44 -0.22
N TYR A 465 10.85 4.27 1.10
CA TYR A 465 10.45 5.27 2.09
C TYR A 465 11.47 6.39 2.30
N ARG A 466 12.64 6.34 1.63
CA ARG A 466 13.57 7.48 1.58
C ARG A 466 13.02 8.64 0.74
N PHE A 467 12.00 8.39 -0.09
CA PHE A 467 11.27 9.44 -0.78
C PHE A 467 10.37 10.18 0.23
N SER A 468 10.51 11.51 0.28
CA SER A 468 9.71 12.37 1.14
C SER A 468 8.43 12.75 0.43
N HIS A 469 8.52 13.49 -0.66
CA HIS A 469 7.39 13.91 -1.49
C HIS A 469 7.89 14.22 -2.90
N LYS A 470 6.97 14.22 -3.87
CA LYS A 470 7.23 14.73 -5.22
C LYS A 470 7.25 16.26 -5.18
N VAL A 471 8.23 16.85 -5.85
CA VAL A 471 8.36 18.31 -5.99
C VAL A 471 8.03 18.65 -7.44
N PRO A 472 6.86 19.27 -7.75
CA PRO A 472 6.53 19.66 -9.11
C PRO A 472 7.53 20.68 -9.66
N TYR A 473 7.70 20.69 -10.98
CA TYR A 473 8.50 21.70 -11.67
C TYR A 473 7.80 22.19 -12.93
N VAL A 474 8.10 23.43 -13.31
CA VAL A 474 7.78 23.99 -14.63
C VAL A 474 9.04 23.86 -15.50
N ASP A 475 8.88 23.30 -16.70
CA ASP A 475 9.98 23.27 -17.67
C ASP A 475 10.28 24.70 -18.14
N GLY A 476 11.46 25.21 -17.79
CA GLY A 476 11.87 26.60 -18.02
C GLY A 476 12.10 26.96 -19.49
N GLY A 477 11.86 26.04 -20.43
CA GLY A 477 11.89 26.30 -21.88
C GLY A 477 13.28 26.61 -22.45
N GLY A 478 14.34 26.38 -21.66
CA GLY A 478 15.73 26.62 -22.02
C GLY A 478 16.52 25.32 -22.20
N THR A 479 17.48 25.33 -23.13
CA THR A 479 18.32 24.16 -23.45
C THR A 479 19.33 23.74 -22.35
N ASP A 480 19.40 24.51 -21.25
CA ASP A 480 20.28 24.24 -20.12
C ASP A 480 19.46 23.74 -18.92
N SER A 481 19.97 22.70 -18.24
CA SER A 481 19.27 21.89 -17.21
C SER A 481 18.97 22.65 -15.90
N ILE A 482 18.06 23.63 -15.96
CA ILE A 482 17.52 24.40 -14.85
C ILE A 482 16.07 23.98 -14.61
N PHE A 483 15.74 23.69 -13.35
CA PHE A 483 14.41 23.29 -12.90
C PHE A 483 13.82 24.43 -12.06
N GLU A 484 12.67 24.95 -12.47
CA GLU A 484 11.87 25.86 -11.64
C GLU A 484 10.89 25.04 -10.82
N LEU A 485 11.22 24.80 -9.55
CA LEU A 485 10.45 23.94 -8.64
C LEU A 485 9.30 24.71 -7.97
N ASP A 486 8.26 24.01 -7.49
CA ASP A 486 7.18 24.63 -6.73
C ASP A 486 7.70 25.09 -5.35
N PRO A 487 7.70 26.40 -5.02
CA PRO A 487 8.20 26.90 -3.75
C PRO A 487 7.39 26.43 -2.54
N LYS A 488 6.17 25.90 -2.71
CA LYS A 488 5.36 25.31 -1.62
C LYS A 488 5.84 23.92 -1.16
N CYS A 489 6.98 23.44 -1.66
CA CYS A 489 7.53 22.11 -1.34
C CYS A 489 8.89 22.17 -0.59
N PHE A 490 9.20 23.28 0.09
CA PHE A 490 10.48 23.51 0.80
C PHE A 490 10.30 24.09 2.20
#